data_AF-A0A3B9GGP3-F1
#
_entry.id   AF-A0A3B9GGP3-F1
#
_cell.length_a   1.000
_cell.length_b   1.000
_cell.length_c   1.000
_cell.angle_alpha   90.00
_cell.angle_beta   90.00
_cell.angle_gamma   90.00
#
_symmetry.space_group_name_H-M   'P 1'
#
loop_
_entity.id
_entity.type
_entity.pdbx_description
1 polymer ?
#
loop_
_entity_poly.entity_id
_entity_poly.type
_entity_poly.pdbx_seq_one_letter_code
_entity_poly.pdbx_strand_id
1 'polypeptide(L)'
;MKRIALVLFIALVAFAPAFAQGINLGNFPLGTWLDANYDAVWEFSSGNIRILAPDGTLHFDFSAEGIQDFKVGAGGDGPFITFSCAAVGKSYKLTKPLLKPEMTLEITRTGLPAYSVVMAKR
;
A
#
# COMPACT_ATOMS: atom_id res chain seq x y z
N MET A 1 -10.14 -38.25 43.99
CA MET A 1 -9.17 -37.14 44.07
C MET A 1 -7.83 -37.58 43.51
N LYS A 2 -7.59 -37.35 42.22
CA LYS A 2 -6.29 -37.52 41.54
C LYS A 2 -6.19 -36.47 40.44
N ARG A 3 -4.99 -35.90 40.36
CA ARG A 3 -4.51 -34.83 39.49
C ARG A 3 -4.55 -35.25 38.02
N ILE A 4 -4.54 -34.25 37.13
CA ILE A 4 -3.88 -34.17 35.81
C ILE A 4 -4.82 -33.72 34.68
N ALA A 5 -4.34 -32.71 33.94
CA ALA A 5 -4.63 -32.36 32.54
C ALA A 5 -5.98 -31.66 32.29
N LEU A 6 -6.13 -30.67 31.41
CA LEU A 6 -5.31 -30.11 30.33
C LEU A 6 -6.19 -28.97 29.74
N VAL A 7 -5.59 -27.92 29.15
CA VAL A 7 -5.99 -27.39 27.81
C VAL A 7 -7.32 -26.59 27.78
N LEU A 8 -7.44 -25.41 27.18
CA LEU A 8 -6.64 -24.57 26.29
C LEU A 8 -7.61 -23.42 25.91
N PHE A 9 -7.07 -22.37 25.29
CA PHE A 9 -7.74 -21.62 24.22
C PHE A 9 -8.98 -20.77 24.63
N ILE A 10 -9.06 -19.49 24.35
CA ILE A 10 -8.42 -18.65 23.33
C ILE A 10 -8.47 -17.24 23.91
N ALA A 11 -7.32 -16.55 23.84
CA ALA A 11 -7.31 -15.11 23.82
C ALA A 11 -8.25 -14.65 22.70
N LEU A 12 -9.45 -14.19 23.04
CA LEU A 12 -10.26 -13.36 22.16
C LEU A 12 -9.47 -12.07 21.95
N VAL A 13 -8.46 -12.14 21.08
CA VAL A 13 -7.96 -10.97 20.37
C VAL A 13 -9.15 -10.56 19.52
N ALA A 14 -9.88 -9.56 20.00
CA ALA A 14 -10.87 -8.86 19.24
C ALA A 14 -10.17 -8.31 17.98
N PHE A 15 -10.25 -9.06 16.88
CA PHE A 15 -10.08 -8.51 15.55
C PHE A 15 -11.28 -7.61 15.30
N ALA A 16 -11.24 -6.41 15.86
CA ALA A 16 -12.07 -5.33 15.37
C ALA A 16 -11.60 -5.04 13.94
N PRO A 17 -12.47 -5.16 12.92
CA PRO A 17 -12.11 -4.69 11.60
C PRO A 17 -12.00 -3.17 11.68
N ALA A 18 -10.77 -2.66 11.60
CA ALA A 18 -10.51 -1.23 11.50
C ALA A 18 -10.93 -0.76 10.09
N PHE A 19 -12.21 -0.46 9.90
CA PHE A 19 -12.71 0.07 8.64
C PHE A 19 -12.37 1.57 8.48
N ALA A 20 -11.83 1.89 7.31
CA ALA A 20 -11.83 3.17 6.60
C ALA A 20 -11.64 4.46 7.41
N GLN A 21 -10.53 4.57 8.14
CA GLN A 21 -9.92 5.89 8.32
C GLN A 21 -9.19 6.22 7.01
N GLY A 22 -9.58 7.32 6.34
CA GLY A 22 -8.97 7.72 5.08
C GLY A 22 -7.44 7.79 5.15
N ILE A 23 -6.77 7.41 4.07
CA ILE A 23 -5.31 7.38 3.98
C ILE A 23 -4.79 8.82 3.88
N ASN A 24 -4.19 9.32 4.96
CA ASN A 24 -3.64 10.67 4.99
C ASN A 24 -2.27 10.74 4.29
N LEU A 25 -2.27 11.10 3.01
CA LEU A 25 -1.04 11.24 2.20
C LEU A 25 -0.16 12.45 2.60
N GLY A 26 -0.59 13.30 3.53
CA GLY A 26 0.13 14.51 3.93
C GLY A 26 0.45 15.37 2.71
N ASN A 27 1.73 15.71 2.55
CA ASN A 27 2.23 16.50 1.42
C ASN A 27 2.72 15.64 0.24
N PHE A 28 2.42 14.34 0.21
CA PHE A 28 2.80 13.51 -0.93
C PHE A 28 2.03 13.94 -2.20
N PRO A 29 2.68 14.02 -3.37
CA PRO A 29 2.03 14.50 -4.59
C PRO A 29 0.85 13.63 -5.02
N LEU A 30 -0.26 14.29 -5.36
CA LEU A 30 -1.49 13.65 -5.81
C LEU A 30 -1.53 13.45 -7.34
N GLY A 31 -2.40 12.55 -7.79
CA GLY A 31 -2.71 12.28 -9.19
C GLY A 31 -2.43 10.84 -9.61
N THR A 32 -2.29 10.63 -10.92
CA THR A 32 -2.19 9.30 -11.54
C THR A 32 -0.85 9.00 -12.17
N TRP A 33 -0.40 7.74 -12.07
CA TRP A 33 0.81 7.23 -12.72
C TRP A 33 0.57 5.81 -13.26
N LEU A 34 1.10 5.51 -14.45
CA LEU A 34 0.93 4.23 -15.13
C LEU A 34 2.14 3.32 -14.89
N ASP A 35 1.89 2.16 -14.29
CA ASP A 35 2.76 1.01 -14.37
C ASP A 35 2.49 0.25 -15.67
N ALA A 36 3.34 0.46 -16.67
CA ALA A 36 3.20 -0.16 -17.99
C ALA A 36 3.48 -1.67 -17.99
N ASN A 37 4.12 -2.23 -16.95
CA ASN A 37 4.36 -3.68 -16.90
C ASN A 37 3.09 -4.46 -16.54
N TYR A 38 2.16 -3.81 -15.85
CA TYR A 38 0.91 -4.40 -15.38
C TYR A 38 -0.34 -3.74 -15.98
N ASP A 39 -0.18 -2.78 -16.88
CA ASP A 39 -1.25 -1.91 -17.36
C ASP A 39 -2.09 -1.34 -16.19
N ALA A 40 -1.41 -0.95 -15.11
CA ALA A 40 -2.05 -0.57 -13.85
C ALA A 40 -1.83 0.91 -13.56
N VAL A 41 -2.91 1.64 -13.34
CA VAL A 41 -2.86 3.07 -13.01
C VAL A 41 -2.99 3.24 -11.50
N TRP A 42 -1.92 3.73 -10.91
CA TRP A 42 -1.87 4.12 -9.52
C TRP A 42 -2.42 5.53 -9.36
N GLU A 43 -3.48 5.65 -8.57
CA GLU A 43 -4.11 6.92 -8.25
C GLU A 43 -3.88 7.27 -6.77
N PHE A 44 -3.40 8.49 -6.54
CA PHE A 44 -3.19 9.07 -5.22
C PHE A 44 -4.12 10.27 -5.07
N SER A 45 -5.15 10.14 -4.23
CA SER A 45 -6.13 11.19 -3.96
C SER A 45 -6.11 11.58 -2.49
N SER A 46 -6.77 12.70 -2.16
CA SER A 46 -6.97 13.04 -0.75
C SER A 46 -7.76 11.92 -0.06
N GLY A 47 -7.13 11.21 0.88
CA GLY A 47 -7.77 10.15 1.66
C GLY A 47 -7.72 8.74 1.06
N ASN A 48 -7.13 8.52 -0.13
CA ASN A 48 -7.10 7.18 -0.72
C ASN A 48 -5.92 6.92 -1.66
N ILE A 49 -5.61 5.64 -1.83
CA ILE A 49 -4.73 5.10 -2.87
C ILE A 49 -5.54 4.03 -3.60
N ARG A 50 -5.59 4.10 -4.93
CA ARG A 50 -6.31 3.12 -5.75
C ARG A 50 -5.44 2.61 -6.89
N ILE A 51 -5.74 1.39 -7.33
CA ILE A 51 -5.22 0.83 -8.57
C ILE A 51 -6.39 0.69 -9.51
N LEU A 52 -6.27 1.27 -10.70
CA LEU A 52 -7.28 1.24 -11.75
C LEU A 52 -6.69 0.56 -13.00
N ALA A 53 -7.55 0.01 -13.84
CA ALA A 53 -7.23 -0.32 -15.22
C ALA A 53 -7.03 0.97 -16.04
N PRO A 54 -6.44 0.91 -17.24
CA PRO A 54 -6.29 2.08 -18.09
C PRO A 54 -7.64 2.66 -18.53
N ASP A 55 -8.70 1.86 -18.60
CA ASP A 55 -10.07 2.33 -18.89
C ASP A 55 -10.78 2.98 -17.68
N GLY A 56 -10.14 2.99 -16.50
CA GLY A 56 -10.70 3.54 -15.26
C GLY A 56 -11.42 2.53 -14.37
N THR A 57 -11.52 1.26 -14.77
CA THR A 57 -12.10 0.19 -13.94
C THR A 57 -11.28 0.00 -12.66
N LEU A 58 -11.94 -0.09 -11.50
CA LEU A 58 -11.26 -0.30 -10.22
C LEU A 58 -10.68 -1.72 -10.12
N HIS A 59 -9.37 -1.82 -9.89
CA HIS A 59 -8.70 -3.08 -9.55
C HIS A 59 -8.53 -3.27 -8.05
N PHE A 60 -8.19 -2.19 -7.33
CA PHE A 60 -7.93 -2.28 -5.89
C PHE A 60 -8.14 -0.94 -5.19
N ASP A 61 -8.76 -0.96 -4.02
CA ASP A 61 -8.96 0.20 -3.16
C ASP A 61 -8.30 -0.03 -1.80
N PHE A 62 -7.20 0.69 -1.53
CA PHE A 62 -6.44 0.50 -0.30
C PHE A 62 -7.15 1.03 0.95
N SER A 63 -8.10 1.97 0.81
CA SER A 63 -8.89 2.44 1.96
C SER A 63 -9.92 1.40 2.42
N ALA A 64 -10.42 0.57 1.50
CA ALA A 64 -11.37 -0.50 1.81
C ALA A 64 -10.68 -1.73 2.39
N GLU A 65 -9.52 -2.10 1.83
CA GLU A 65 -8.77 -3.31 2.18
C GLU A 65 -7.87 -3.12 3.41
N GLY A 66 -7.55 -1.86 3.73
CA GLY A 66 -6.71 -1.49 4.86
C GLY A 66 -5.22 -1.58 4.54
N ILE A 67 -4.48 -0.61 5.09
CA ILE A 67 -3.03 -0.53 5.02
C ILE A 67 -2.42 -0.51 6.43
N GLN A 68 -1.19 -0.97 6.53
CA GLN A 68 -0.40 -1.01 7.75
C GLN A 68 0.93 -0.30 7.50
N ASP A 69 1.61 0.08 8.60
CA ASP A 69 2.95 0.70 8.57
C ASP A 69 3.04 1.92 7.64
N PHE A 70 1.93 2.65 7.48
CA PHE A 70 1.86 3.78 6.56
C PHE A 70 2.73 4.93 7.06
N LYS A 71 3.61 5.41 6.18
CA LYS A 71 4.52 6.53 6.44
C LYS A 71 4.59 7.44 5.24
N VAL A 72 4.53 8.74 5.49
CA VAL A 72 4.90 9.80 4.56
C VAL A 72 6.25 10.36 4.98
N GLY A 73 7.14 10.59 4.03
CA GLY A 73 8.45 11.18 4.31
C GLY A 73 9.01 11.94 3.12
N ALA A 74 10.20 12.50 3.31
CA ALA A 74 11.01 13.10 2.27
C ALA A 74 12.47 12.71 2.46
N GLY A 75 13.17 12.46 1.36
CA GLY A 75 14.59 12.13 1.33
C GLY A 75 15.32 12.88 0.20
N GLY A 76 16.59 12.54 -0.02
CA GLY A 76 17.41 13.17 -1.08
C GLY A 76 16.83 13.02 -2.49
N ASP A 77 16.09 11.93 -2.74
CA ASP A 77 15.44 11.67 -4.02
C ASP A 77 14.04 12.29 -4.14
N GLY A 78 13.50 12.94 -3.09
CA GLY A 78 12.17 13.55 -3.08
C GLY A 78 11.22 12.97 -2.03
N PRO A 79 9.94 13.40 -2.03
CA PRO A 79 8.91 12.84 -1.16
C PRO A 79 8.62 11.37 -1.49
N PHE A 80 8.32 10.60 -0.45
CA PHE A 80 7.97 9.19 -0.56
C PHE A 80 6.84 8.80 0.40
N ILE A 81 6.16 7.72 0.05
CA ILE A 81 5.29 6.98 0.96
C ILE A 81 5.71 5.51 1.04
N THR A 82 5.51 4.90 2.19
CA THR A 82 5.63 3.44 2.37
C THR A 82 4.43 2.91 3.11
N PHE A 83 3.99 1.71 2.76
CA PHE A 83 2.94 0.99 3.47
C PHE A 83 2.94 -0.49 3.11
N SER A 84 2.33 -1.29 3.97
CA SER A 84 2.07 -2.70 3.74
C SER A 84 0.56 -2.94 3.62
N CYS A 85 0.16 -3.96 2.86
CA CYS A 85 -1.22 -4.41 2.77
C CYS A 85 -1.27 -5.92 2.95
N ALA A 86 -1.81 -6.34 4.10
CA ALA A 86 -1.86 -7.75 4.50
C ALA A 86 -2.74 -8.58 3.56
N ALA A 87 -3.84 -8.00 3.04
CA ALA A 87 -4.78 -8.66 2.13
C ALA A 87 -4.09 -9.23 0.87
N VAL A 88 -3.03 -8.56 0.40
CA VAL A 88 -2.27 -8.97 -0.79
C VAL A 88 -0.86 -9.46 -0.47
N GLY A 89 -0.45 -9.44 0.80
CA GLY A 89 0.88 -9.86 1.24
C GLY A 89 2.02 -9.04 0.62
N LYS A 90 1.80 -7.75 0.35
CA LYS A 90 2.78 -6.87 -0.32
C LYS A 90 3.11 -5.65 0.54
N SER A 91 4.36 -5.19 0.43
CA SER A 91 4.80 -3.88 0.90
C SER A 91 5.18 -3.01 -0.28
N TYR A 92 4.86 -1.72 -0.18
CA TYR A 92 5.00 -0.75 -1.25
C TYR A 92 5.85 0.41 -0.78
N LYS A 93 6.70 0.90 -1.67
CA LYS A 93 7.37 2.19 -1.54
C LYS A 93 7.20 2.96 -2.84
N LEU A 94 6.68 4.18 -2.73
CA LEU A 94 6.52 5.08 -3.85
C LEU A 94 7.33 6.33 -3.61
N THR A 95 8.19 6.68 -4.57
CA THR A 95 9.06 7.86 -4.48
C THR A 95 8.78 8.75 -5.69
N LYS A 96 8.53 10.03 -5.44
CA LYS A 96 8.28 11.01 -6.49
C LYS A 96 9.48 11.95 -6.61
N PRO A 97 10.36 11.77 -7.63
CA PRO A 97 11.50 12.65 -7.79
C PRO A 97 11.09 14.10 -8.02
N LEU A 98 11.86 15.03 -7.44
CA LEU A 98 11.52 16.46 -7.42
C LEU A 98 11.44 17.07 -8.83
N LEU A 99 12.33 16.66 -9.73
CA LEU A 99 12.51 17.29 -11.04
C LEU A 99 11.99 16.44 -12.21
N LYS A 100 11.34 15.30 -11.92
CA LYS A 100 10.89 14.35 -12.94
C LYS A 100 9.39 14.11 -12.82
N PRO A 101 8.62 14.06 -13.92
CA PRO A 101 7.18 13.81 -13.84
C PRO A 101 6.84 12.38 -13.38
N GLU A 102 7.73 11.42 -13.63
CA GLU A 102 7.56 10.01 -13.29
C GLU A 102 7.60 9.75 -11.77
N MET A 103 7.17 8.56 -11.38
CA MET A 103 7.21 8.07 -10.01
C MET A 103 7.82 6.68 -9.97
N THR A 104 8.69 6.39 -9.02
CA THR A 104 9.22 5.04 -8.84
C THR A 104 8.33 4.26 -7.88
N LEU A 105 7.88 3.08 -8.29
CA LEU A 105 7.19 2.11 -7.47
C LEU A 105 8.12 0.94 -7.17
N GLU A 106 8.23 0.58 -5.90
CA GLU A 106 8.91 -0.62 -5.42
C GLU A 106 7.91 -1.50 -4.68
N ILE A 107 7.88 -2.80 -4.99
CA ILE A 107 7.01 -3.79 -4.34
C ILE A 107 7.86 -4.93 -3.79
N THR A 108 7.76 -5.14 -2.48
CA THR A 108 8.37 -6.27 -1.79
C THR A 108 7.31 -7.31 -1.44
N ARG A 109 7.64 -8.58 -1.68
CA ARG A 109 6.79 -9.76 -1.48
C ARG A 109 7.61 -10.85 -0.82
N THR A 110 7.05 -11.53 0.18
CA THR A 110 7.76 -12.61 0.86
C THR A 110 8.07 -13.75 -0.11
N GLY A 111 9.35 -14.15 -0.21
CA GLY A 111 9.78 -15.26 -1.05
C GLY A 111 9.82 -14.98 -2.56
N LEU A 112 9.61 -13.73 -2.99
CA LEU A 112 9.69 -13.32 -4.39
C LEU A 112 10.70 -12.18 -4.57
N PRO A 113 11.31 -12.04 -5.76
CA PRO A 113 12.15 -10.90 -6.08
C PRO A 113 11.40 -9.57 -5.90
N ALA A 114 12.14 -8.57 -5.40
CA ALA A 114 11.67 -7.20 -5.36
C ALA A 114 11.32 -6.74 -6.79
N TYR A 115 10.17 -6.11 -6.92
CA TYR A 115 9.75 -5.47 -8.16
C TYR A 115 10.01 -3.98 -8.08
N SER A 116 10.51 -3.39 -9.14
CA SER A 116 10.73 -1.95 -9.24
C SER A 116 10.41 -1.47 -10.65
N VAL A 117 9.69 -0.36 -10.75
CA VAL A 117 9.31 0.25 -12.03
C VAL A 117 9.27 1.77 -11.91
N VAL A 118 9.62 2.45 -13.00
CA VAL A 118 9.39 3.89 -13.17
C VAL A 118 8.05 4.05 -13.90
N MET A 119 7.07 4.59 -13.19
CA MET A 119 5.72 4.83 -13.68
C MET A 119 5.62 6.21 -14.34
N ALA A 120 5.12 6.24 -15.57
CA ALA A 120 4.91 7.49 -16.30
C ALA A 120 3.73 8.26 -15.70
N LYS A 121 3.80 9.60 -15.70
CA LYS A 121 2.64 10.42 -15.33
C LYS A 121 1.53 10.21 -16.35
N ARG A 122 0.30 10.00 -15.87
CA ARG A 122 -0.91 9.93 -16.68
C ARG A 122 -1.78 11.15 -16.46
#